data_AF-A0A6A2J6E4-F1
#
_entry.id   AF-A0A6A2J6E4-F1
#
_cell.length_a   1.000
_cell.length_b   1.000
_cell.length_c   1.000
_cell.angle_alpha   90.00
_cell.angle_beta   90.00
_cell.angle_gamma   90.00
#
_symmetry.space_group_name_H-M   'P 1'
#
loop_
_entity.id
_entity.type
_entity.pdbx_description
1 polymer ?
#
loop_
_entity_poly.entity_id
_entity_poly.type
_entity_poly.pdbx_seq_one_letter_code
_entity_poly.pdbx_strand_id
1 'polypeptide(L)'
;MRMKKHLTQLLLSLLFLVVTAMTCDEQDLAEPIDISCTLKEVELYHWDNAGEKPKEALDNKVLKEAYMMEIRLLTDAGEKDPESYDADHYLRHVLSDGIKKIQIFTETAFNEEFPAGAEVTSCFYDYPKTFVKDQQTDYTVNGGVISMIDEVNKIYKALLTIPQSGGEFRFRVVLTMESGETVERLSDPVTFY
;
A
#
# COMPACT_ATOMS: atom_id res chain seq x y z
N MET A 1 55.09 9.87 41.85
CA MET A 1 54.35 10.78 40.93
C MET A 1 53.91 10.04 39.65
N ARG A 2 53.07 9.00 39.74
CA ARG A 2 52.71 8.13 38.58
C ARG A 2 51.20 7.97 38.35
N MET A 3 50.35 8.16 39.38
CA MET A 3 48.88 8.11 39.24
C MET A 3 48.26 9.34 38.56
N LYS A 4 48.88 10.53 38.65
CA LYS A 4 48.34 11.76 38.05
C LYS A 4 48.23 11.65 36.52
N LYS A 5 49.23 11.06 35.84
CA LYS A 5 49.24 10.94 34.37
C LYS A 5 48.10 10.08 33.82
N HIS A 6 47.77 8.97 34.49
CA HIS A 6 46.70 8.07 34.07
C HIS A 6 45.32 8.68 34.30
N LEU A 7 45.14 9.45 35.38
CA LEU A 7 43.89 10.17 35.63
C LEU A 7 43.67 11.28 34.60
N THR A 8 44.72 12.05 34.27
CA THR A 8 44.61 13.10 33.24
C THR A 8 44.32 12.51 31.86
N GLN A 9 44.97 11.39 31.52
CA GLN A 9 44.74 10.70 30.25
C GLN A 9 43.33 10.10 30.18
N LEU A 10 42.82 9.52 31.27
CA LEU A 10 41.44 9.05 31.34
C LEU A 10 40.44 10.21 31.17
N LEU A 11 40.70 11.36 31.81
CA LEU A 11 39.85 12.54 31.70
C LEU A 11 39.83 13.10 30.28
N LEU A 12 40.99 13.16 29.62
CA LEU A 12 41.11 13.57 28.22
C LEU A 12 40.39 12.60 27.28
N SER A 13 40.53 11.28 27.50
CA SER A 13 39.82 10.27 26.72
C SER A 13 38.30 10.36 26.91
N LEU A 14 37.84 10.59 28.14
CA LEU A 14 36.41 10.75 28.45
C LEU A 14 35.85 12.04 27.82
N LEU A 15 36.62 13.13 27.87
CA LEU A 15 36.24 14.39 27.23
C LEU A 15 36.13 14.22 25.71
N PHE A 16 37.08 13.50 25.09
CA PHE A 16 37.03 13.20 23.66
C PHE A 16 35.80 12.37 23.30
N LEU A 17 35.45 11.38 24.13
CA LEU A 17 34.30 10.51 23.93
C LEU A 17 32.97 11.27 24.08
N VAL A 18 32.88 12.19 25.04
CA VAL A 18 31.71 13.08 25.22
C VAL A 18 31.59 14.08 24.07
N VAL A 19 32.70 14.67 23.61
CA VAL A 19 32.69 15.59 22.46
C VAL A 19 32.26 14.86 21.19
N THR A 20 32.75 13.64 20.93
CA THR A 20 32.30 12.85 19.76
C THR A 20 30.85 12.35 19.88
N ALA A 21 30.31 12.20 21.10
CA ALA A 21 28.91 11.83 21.31
C ALA A 21 27.95 13.03 21.15
N MET A 22 28.45 14.26 21.33
CA MET A 22 27.69 15.50 21.15
C MET A 22 27.81 16.08 19.73
N THR A 23 28.66 15.53 18.86
CA THR A 23 28.72 15.85 17.43
C THR A 23 27.83 14.91 16.60
N CYS A 24 26.85 14.25 17.21
CA CYS A 24 25.68 13.86 16.44
C CYS A 24 25.02 15.18 16.04
N ASP A 25 25.39 15.70 14.87
CA ASP A 25 24.58 16.68 14.16
C ASP A 25 23.18 16.08 14.16
N GLU A 26 22.30 16.60 15.01
CA GLU A 26 20.88 16.62 14.73
C GLU A 26 20.81 17.40 13.42
N GLN A 27 20.99 16.70 12.30
CA GLN A 27 20.41 17.14 11.06
C GLN A 27 18.94 17.29 11.43
N ASP A 28 18.51 18.53 11.65
CA ASP A 28 17.11 18.91 11.66
C ASP A 28 16.54 18.34 10.36
N LEU A 29 16.05 17.11 10.42
CA LEU A 29 15.38 16.45 9.32
C LEU A 29 14.14 17.30 9.12
N ALA A 30 14.19 18.19 8.14
CA ALA A 30 13.12 19.14 7.95
C ALA A 30 11.80 18.37 7.84
N GLU A 31 10.81 18.86 8.57
CA GLU A 31 9.52 18.19 8.62
C GLU A 31 8.93 18.15 7.20
N PRO A 32 8.30 17.04 6.80
CA PRO A 32 7.64 16.96 5.51
C PRO A 32 6.55 18.02 5.42
N ILE A 33 6.42 18.62 4.24
CA ILE A 33 5.28 19.47 3.92
C ILE A 33 4.22 18.58 3.28
N ASP A 34 3.07 18.48 3.96
CA ASP A 34 1.94 17.72 3.46
C ASP A 34 1.18 18.53 2.38
N ILE A 35 1.09 17.95 1.18
CA ILE A 35 0.30 18.44 0.06
C ILE A 35 -1.00 17.66 0.05
N SER A 36 -2.12 18.36 0.19
CA SER A 36 -3.44 17.74 0.19
C SER A 36 -3.81 17.26 -1.22
N CYS A 37 -4.35 16.04 -1.32
CA CYS A 37 -4.77 15.40 -2.55
C CYS A 37 -6.17 14.80 -2.41
N THR A 38 -6.82 14.51 -3.54
CA THR A 38 -8.13 13.88 -3.62
C THR A 38 -8.05 12.60 -4.46
N LEU A 39 -8.86 11.60 -4.07
CA LEU A 39 -9.06 10.39 -4.86
C LEU A 39 -9.95 10.73 -6.05
N LYS A 40 -9.45 10.54 -7.27
CA LYS A 40 -10.19 10.82 -8.51
C LYS A 40 -10.93 9.61 -9.04
N GLU A 41 -10.24 8.47 -9.11
CA GLU A 41 -10.78 7.26 -9.72
C GLU A 41 -10.19 6.00 -9.07
N VAL A 42 -10.98 4.93 -9.12
CA VAL A 42 -10.59 3.57 -8.75
C VAL A 42 -10.78 2.68 -9.97
N GLU A 43 -9.72 2.00 -10.37
CA GLU A 43 -9.73 1.01 -11.45
C GLU A 43 -9.43 -0.38 -10.90
N LEU A 44 -10.02 -1.41 -11.52
CA LEU A 44 -9.84 -2.80 -11.12
C LEU A 44 -9.28 -3.60 -12.29
N TYR A 45 -8.18 -4.34 -12.05
CA TYR A 45 -7.56 -5.20 -13.05
C TYR A 45 -7.39 -6.63 -12.54
N HIS A 46 -7.44 -7.58 -13.46
CA HIS A 46 -7.23 -9.00 -13.20
C HIS A 46 -5.80 -9.41 -13.53
N TRP A 47 -5.16 -10.11 -12.59
CA TRP A 47 -3.79 -10.55 -12.69
C TRP A 47 -3.69 -12.08 -12.50
N ASP A 48 -2.73 -12.66 -13.19
CA ASP A 48 -2.32 -14.06 -13.13
C ASP A 48 -0.97 -14.17 -12.44
N ASN A 49 -0.96 -14.84 -11.29
CA ASN A 49 0.21 -15.10 -10.46
C ASN A 49 0.74 -16.56 -10.57
N ALA A 50 0.40 -17.30 -11.62
CA ALA A 50 0.86 -18.68 -11.80
C ALA A 50 2.36 -18.80 -12.16
N GLY A 51 2.96 -17.72 -12.64
CA GLY A 51 4.35 -17.68 -13.10
C GLY A 51 5.35 -17.22 -12.05
N GLU A 52 6.59 -16.94 -12.49
CA GLU A 52 7.65 -16.38 -11.65
C GLU A 52 7.29 -14.96 -11.15
N LYS A 53 6.55 -14.20 -11.95
CA LYS A 53 6.05 -12.87 -11.61
C LYS A 53 4.58 -12.75 -12.01
N PRO A 54 3.77 -12.02 -11.24
CA PRO A 54 2.44 -11.63 -11.67
C PRO A 54 2.46 -10.91 -13.01
N LYS A 55 1.44 -11.17 -13.83
CA LYS A 55 1.18 -10.50 -15.11
C LYS A 55 -0.31 -10.25 -15.28
N GLU A 56 -0.70 -9.33 -16.16
CA GLU A 56 -2.10 -9.12 -16.50
C GLU A 56 -2.73 -10.40 -17.07
N ALA A 57 -4.01 -10.63 -16.76
CA ALA A 57 -4.76 -11.77 -17.24
C ALA A 57 -4.96 -11.69 -18.77
N LEU A 58 -4.56 -12.74 -19.49
CA LEU A 58 -4.82 -12.84 -20.92
C LEU A 58 -6.29 -13.19 -21.14
N ASP A 59 -7.00 -12.40 -21.96
CA ASP A 59 -8.43 -12.58 -22.26
C ASP A 59 -9.32 -12.67 -21.00
N ASN A 60 -8.91 -12.02 -19.90
CA ASN A 60 -9.53 -12.12 -18.58
C ASN A 60 -9.71 -13.57 -18.09
N LYS A 61 -8.80 -14.47 -18.44
CA LYS A 61 -8.79 -15.87 -17.97
C LYS A 61 -7.65 -16.10 -17.01
N VAL A 62 -7.95 -16.67 -15.85
CA VAL A 62 -6.96 -16.97 -14.82
C VAL A 62 -7.26 -18.30 -14.15
N LEU A 63 -6.22 -19.08 -13.83
CA LEU A 63 -6.35 -20.24 -12.95
C LEU A 63 -6.86 -19.78 -11.58
N LYS A 64 -7.83 -20.49 -11.00
CA LYS A 64 -8.45 -20.09 -9.73
C LYS A 64 -7.43 -19.80 -8.63
N GLU A 65 -6.45 -20.69 -8.50
CA GLU A 65 -5.38 -20.63 -7.50
C GLU A 65 -4.33 -19.54 -7.75
N ALA A 66 -4.35 -18.92 -8.93
CA ALA A 66 -3.39 -17.90 -9.35
C ALA A 66 -4.00 -16.50 -9.42
N TYR A 67 -5.29 -16.35 -9.15
CA TYR A 67 -5.96 -15.07 -9.33
C TYR A 67 -5.50 -14.01 -8.32
N MET A 68 -5.21 -12.83 -8.87
CA MET A 68 -4.95 -11.63 -8.10
C MET A 68 -5.74 -10.46 -8.70
N MET A 69 -6.22 -9.57 -7.84
CA MET A 69 -6.88 -8.33 -8.21
C MET A 69 -5.97 -7.14 -7.92
N GLU A 70 -5.83 -6.24 -8.88
CA GLU A 70 -5.27 -4.91 -8.66
C GLU A 70 -6.40 -3.93 -8.41
N ILE A 71 -6.32 -3.20 -7.30
CA ILE A 71 -7.13 -2.02 -7.01
C ILE A 71 -6.20 -0.83 -7.22
N ARG A 72 -6.36 -0.14 -8.35
CA ARG A 72 -5.56 1.03 -8.71
C ARG A 72 -6.29 2.29 -8.27
N LEU A 73 -5.59 3.12 -7.51
CA LEU A 73 -6.05 4.39 -6.98
C LEU A 73 -5.37 5.51 -7.76
N LEU A 74 -6.18 6.35 -8.42
CA LEU A 74 -5.73 7.52 -9.16
C LEU A 74 -6.05 8.79 -8.38
N THR A 75 -5.07 9.66 -8.19
CA THR A 75 -5.24 10.91 -7.42
C THR A 75 -4.89 12.15 -8.23
N ASP A 76 -5.15 13.32 -7.66
CA ASP A 76 -4.72 14.61 -8.19
C ASP A 76 -3.33 15.06 -7.72
N ALA A 77 -2.54 14.18 -7.10
CA ALA A 77 -1.21 14.48 -6.59
C ALA A 77 -0.23 15.01 -7.67
N GLY A 78 -0.45 14.65 -8.94
CA GLY A 78 0.44 14.97 -10.07
C GLY A 78 1.75 14.16 -10.02
N GLU A 79 2.50 14.15 -11.12
CA GLU A 79 3.82 13.51 -11.14
C GLU A 79 4.74 14.20 -10.13
N LYS A 80 5.45 13.42 -9.30
CA LYS A 80 6.51 13.95 -8.44
C LYS A 80 7.58 14.56 -9.34
N ASP A 81 7.78 15.87 -9.22
CA ASP A 81 8.88 16.56 -9.90
C ASP A 81 10.20 15.91 -9.44
N PRO A 82 11.00 15.31 -10.35
CA PRO A 82 12.23 14.61 -9.96
C PRO A 82 13.31 15.53 -9.38
N GLU A 83 13.14 16.86 -9.43
CA GLU A 83 14.19 17.85 -9.17
C GLU A 83 13.92 18.86 -8.04
N SER A 84 13.22 18.53 -6.96
CA SER A 84 13.32 19.38 -5.75
C SER A 84 14.53 18.99 -4.87
N TYR A 85 15.73 18.95 -5.47
CA TYR A 85 16.99 18.82 -4.71
C TYR A 85 17.35 20.10 -3.93
N ASP A 86 16.56 21.18 -4.09
CA ASP A 86 16.86 22.53 -3.61
C ASP A 86 15.90 23.05 -2.51
N ALA A 87 15.03 22.20 -1.97
CA ALA A 87 14.24 22.55 -0.79
C ALA A 87 14.68 21.69 0.38
N ASP A 88 15.03 22.32 1.50
CA ASP A 88 15.37 21.63 2.75
C ASP A 88 14.27 20.67 3.23
N HIS A 89 13.06 20.69 2.63
CA HIS A 89 11.89 19.90 3.02
C HIS A 89 11.44 18.98 1.87
N TYR A 90 11.15 17.72 2.18
CA TYR A 90 10.55 16.79 1.21
C TYR A 90 9.01 16.89 1.25
N LEU A 91 8.39 16.89 0.07
CA LEU A 91 6.93 16.95 -0.06
C LEU A 91 6.31 15.56 0.15
N ARG A 92 5.17 15.53 0.84
CA ARG A 92 4.37 14.31 1.03
C ARG A 92 2.94 14.57 0.57
N HIS A 93 2.45 13.75 -0.35
CA HIS A 93 1.07 13.81 -0.80
C HIS A 93 0.17 13.02 0.17
N VAL A 94 -0.91 13.66 0.62
CA VAL A 94 -1.83 13.12 1.64
C VAL A 94 -3.26 13.35 1.20
N LEU A 95 -4.06 12.29 1.16
CA LEU A 95 -5.49 12.38 0.89
C LEU A 95 -6.18 13.29 1.91
N SER A 96 -6.99 14.24 1.43
CA SER A 96 -7.82 15.11 2.26
C SER A 96 -8.87 14.34 3.05
N ASP A 97 -9.26 13.17 2.54
CA ASP A 97 -10.15 12.21 3.17
C ASP A 97 -9.53 10.82 2.98
N GLY A 98 -9.04 10.21 4.07
CA GLY A 98 -8.31 8.95 4.00
C GLY A 98 -9.22 7.77 3.67
N ILE A 99 -8.67 6.71 3.08
CA ILE A 99 -9.41 5.46 2.87
C ILE A 99 -9.34 4.66 4.18
N LYS A 100 -10.50 4.47 4.82
CA LYS A 100 -10.64 3.82 6.12
C LYS A 100 -10.95 2.32 6.01
N LYS A 101 -11.57 1.89 4.92
CA LYS A 101 -11.93 0.48 4.71
C LYS A 101 -11.98 0.15 3.23
N ILE A 102 -11.48 -1.02 2.86
CA ILE A 102 -11.66 -1.62 1.54
C ILE A 102 -12.42 -2.93 1.71
N GLN A 103 -13.53 -3.09 1.00
CA GLN A 103 -14.33 -4.30 0.99
C GLN A 103 -14.46 -4.84 -0.43
N ILE A 104 -14.45 -6.16 -0.56
CA ILE A 104 -14.58 -6.86 -1.84
C ILE A 104 -15.84 -7.70 -1.77
N PHE A 105 -16.70 -7.58 -2.77
CA PHE A 105 -17.91 -8.36 -2.94
C PHE A 105 -17.81 -9.17 -4.22
N THR A 106 -18.46 -10.33 -4.23
CA THR A 106 -18.61 -11.14 -5.45
C THR A 106 -20.00 -10.97 -6.02
N GLU A 107 -20.14 -10.82 -7.34
CA GLU A 107 -21.45 -10.79 -8.01
C GLU A 107 -21.92 -12.21 -8.42
N THR A 108 -21.01 -13.17 -8.44
CA THR A 108 -21.29 -14.59 -8.68
C THR A 108 -21.12 -15.37 -7.37
N ALA A 109 -21.92 -16.41 -7.13
CA ALA A 109 -21.74 -17.26 -5.96
C ALA A 109 -20.36 -17.93 -5.99
N PHE A 110 -19.57 -17.73 -4.93
CA PHE A 110 -18.27 -18.35 -4.74
C PHE A 110 -18.40 -19.81 -4.29
N ASN A 111 -19.28 -20.03 -3.31
CA ASN A 111 -19.66 -21.31 -2.71
C ASN A 111 -20.93 -21.12 -1.86
N GLU A 112 -21.30 -22.10 -1.04
CA GLU A 112 -22.48 -22.02 -0.16
C GLU A 112 -22.35 -20.96 0.95
N GLU A 113 -21.13 -20.68 1.43
CA GLU A 113 -20.86 -19.68 2.47
C GLU A 113 -20.88 -18.25 1.91
N PHE A 114 -20.43 -18.09 0.65
CA PHE A 114 -20.34 -16.82 -0.05
C PHE A 114 -21.24 -16.84 -1.30
N PRO A 115 -22.56 -16.62 -1.13
CA PRO A 115 -23.49 -16.50 -2.25
C PRO A 115 -23.22 -15.23 -3.07
N ALA A 116 -23.91 -15.09 -4.21
CA ALA A 116 -23.86 -13.87 -5.01
C ALA A 116 -24.24 -12.64 -4.16
N GLY A 117 -23.45 -11.58 -4.26
CA GLY A 117 -23.55 -10.35 -3.48
C GLY A 117 -22.85 -10.40 -2.11
N ALA A 118 -22.27 -11.54 -1.70
CA ALA A 118 -21.59 -11.65 -0.42
C ALA A 118 -20.29 -10.84 -0.37
N GLU A 119 -19.97 -10.32 0.82
CA GLU A 119 -18.64 -9.78 1.09
C GLU A 119 -17.64 -10.94 1.18
N VAL A 120 -16.60 -10.89 0.35
CA VAL A 120 -15.53 -11.89 0.23
C VAL A 120 -14.16 -11.31 0.56
N THR A 121 -14.07 -10.15 1.20
CA THR A 121 -12.79 -9.51 1.57
C THR A 121 -11.84 -10.48 2.30
N SER A 122 -12.38 -11.32 3.20
CA SER A 122 -11.61 -12.33 3.94
C SER A 122 -11.06 -13.47 3.09
N CYS A 123 -11.60 -13.66 1.88
CA CYS A 123 -11.08 -14.62 0.90
C CYS A 123 -9.85 -14.08 0.16
N PHE A 124 -9.52 -12.80 0.34
CA PHE A 124 -8.36 -12.16 -0.28
C PHE A 124 -7.27 -11.87 0.75
N TYR A 125 -6.03 -11.94 0.28
CA TYR A 125 -4.83 -11.60 1.04
C TYR A 125 -4.10 -10.43 0.40
N ASP A 126 -3.53 -9.55 1.22
CA ASP A 126 -2.71 -8.44 0.75
C ASP A 126 -1.38 -8.96 0.18
N TYR A 127 -1.20 -8.85 -1.13
CA TYR A 127 -0.03 -9.40 -1.78
C TYR A 127 1.25 -8.63 -1.36
N PRO A 128 2.38 -9.31 -1.08
CA PRO A 128 3.58 -8.67 -0.54
C PRO A 128 4.07 -7.47 -1.38
N LYS A 129 4.49 -6.39 -0.70
CA LYS A 129 5.02 -5.14 -1.29
C LYS A 129 6.44 -5.32 -1.86
N THR A 130 6.58 -6.19 -2.84
CA THR A 130 7.85 -6.49 -3.51
C THR A 130 7.72 -6.52 -5.02
N PHE A 131 6.49 -6.35 -5.55
CA PHE A 131 6.21 -6.58 -6.96
C PHE A 131 6.46 -5.34 -7.81
N VAL A 132 5.94 -4.17 -7.40
CA VAL A 132 6.07 -2.90 -8.14
C VAL A 132 6.29 -1.70 -7.22
N LYS A 133 6.87 -0.62 -7.76
CA LYS A 133 7.25 0.59 -7.02
C LYS A 133 6.06 1.33 -6.39
N ASP A 134 4.96 1.41 -7.13
CA ASP A 134 3.71 2.08 -6.78
C ASP A 134 2.76 1.20 -5.96
N GLN A 135 3.25 0.06 -5.45
CA GLN A 135 2.44 -0.83 -4.64
C GLN A 135 2.16 -0.22 -3.26
N GLN A 136 0.89 -0.24 -2.87
CA GLN A 136 0.40 0.20 -1.58
C GLN A 136 -0.08 -1.00 -0.77
N THR A 137 0.31 -1.04 0.50
CA THR A 137 -0.21 -2.02 1.46
C THR A 137 -1.58 -1.57 1.93
N ASP A 138 -2.52 -2.50 2.00
CA ASP A 138 -3.82 -2.23 2.58
C ASP A 138 -3.75 -2.29 4.12
N TYR A 139 -3.50 -1.15 4.74
CA TYR A 139 -3.50 -1.04 6.19
C TYR A 139 -4.91 -1.05 6.81
N THR A 140 -5.96 -0.94 5.99
CA THR A 140 -7.35 -0.84 6.48
C THR A 140 -7.85 -2.13 7.10
N VAL A 141 -7.29 -3.28 6.69
CA VAL A 141 -7.59 -4.59 7.29
C VAL A 141 -7.24 -4.65 8.78
N ASN A 142 -6.30 -3.82 9.23
CA ASN A 142 -5.85 -3.73 10.63
C ASN A 142 -6.42 -2.49 11.35
N GLY A 143 -7.45 -1.85 10.78
CA GLY A 143 -8.02 -0.60 11.31
C GLY A 143 -7.17 0.64 11.05
N GLY A 144 -6.14 0.54 10.21
CA GLY A 144 -5.38 1.68 9.73
C GLY A 144 -6.13 2.49 8.67
N VAL A 145 -5.55 3.62 8.30
CA VAL A 145 -6.09 4.51 7.26
C VAL A 145 -5.01 4.69 6.19
N ILE A 146 -5.40 4.58 4.92
CA ILE A 146 -4.54 4.93 3.80
C ILE A 146 -4.76 6.41 3.52
N SER A 147 -3.80 7.24 3.93
CA SER A 147 -3.81 8.69 3.69
C SER A 147 -2.64 9.13 2.83
N MET A 148 -1.43 8.59 3.07
CA MET A 148 -0.27 8.83 2.22
C MET A 148 -0.44 8.15 0.87
N ILE A 149 -0.30 8.91 -0.21
CA ILE A 149 -0.68 8.48 -1.55
C ILE A 149 0.25 9.14 -2.57
N ASP A 150 0.53 8.50 -3.69
CA ASP A 150 1.12 9.14 -4.88
C ASP A 150 0.05 9.37 -5.98
N GLU A 151 0.44 9.80 -7.17
CA GLU A 151 -0.48 9.94 -8.32
C GLU A 151 -1.18 8.63 -8.65
N VAL A 152 -0.41 7.54 -8.68
CA VAL A 152 -0.90 6.17 -8.92
C VAL A 152 -0.43 5.28 -7.79
N ASN A 153 -1.36 4.54 -7.20
CA ASN A 153 -1.07 3.56 -6.16
C ASN A 153 -1.83 2.28 -6.43
N LYS A 154 -1.19 1.14 -6.22
CA LYS A 154 -1.74 -0.17 -6.58
C LYS A 154 -1.79 -1.08 -5.38
N ILE A 155 -2.98 -1.50 -4.99
CA ILE A 155 -3.19 -2.50 -3.94
C ILE A 155 -3.46 -3.83 -4.63
N TYR A 156 -2.63 -4.82 -4.34
CA TYR A 156 -2.75 -6.15 -4.93
C TYR A 156 -3.35 -7.13 -3.94
N LYS A 157 -4.42 -7.82 -4.34
CA LYS A 157 -5.18 -8.76 -3.51
C LYS A 157 -5.16 -10.14 -4.15
N ALA A 158 -4.43 -11.09 -3.57
CA ALA A 158 -4.42 -12.48 -4.03
C ALA A 158 -5.60 -13.25 -3.44
N LEU A 159 -6.27 -14.05 -4.27
CA LEU A 159 -7.38 -14.87 -3.82
C LEU A 159 -6.86 -16.14 -3.13
N LEU A 160 -7.25 -16.34 -1.87
CA LEU A 160 -6.89 -17.51 -1.07
C LEU A 160 -7.97 -18.59 -1.11
N THR A 161 -9.24 -18.18 -1.11
CA THR A 161 -10.37 -19.12 -1.12
C THR A 161 -10.77 -19.42 -2.57
N ILE A 162 -10.52 -20.65 -3.00
CA ILE A 162 -10.83 -21.10 -4.36
C ILE A 162 -12.37 -21.19 -4.54
N PRO A 163 -12.95 -20.52 -5.55
CA PRO A 163 -14.36 -20.68 -5.87
C PRO A 163 -14.70 -22.11 -6.28
N GLN A 164 -15.81 -22.63 -5.76
CA GLN A 164 -16.24 -24.01 -5.99
C GLN A 164 -16.58 -24.24 -7.47
N SER A 165 -17.29 -23.32 -8.09
CA SER A 165 -17.58 -23.33 -9.52
C SER A 165 -16.42 -22.70 -10.32
N GLY A 166 -16.18 -23.22 -11.52
CA GLY A 166 -15.48 -22.45 -12.56
C GLY A 166 -16.48 -21.56 -13.31
N GLY A 167 -15.97 -20.68 -14.16
CA GLY A 167 -16.79 -19.79 -14.98
C GLY A 167 -16.52 -18.31 -14.72
N GLU A 168 -17.48 -17.49 -15.09
CA GLU A 168 -17.35 -16.02 -15.05
C GLU A 168 -17.70 -15.45 -13.68
N PHE A 169 -16.81 -14.60 -13.17
CA PHE A 169 -16.95 -13.87 -11.93
C PHE A 169 -16.79 -12.37 -12.20
N ARG A 170 -17.44 -11.57 -11.37
CA ARG A 170 -17.21 -10.13 -11.26
C ARG A 170 -17.08 -9.77 -9.79
N PHE A 171 -16.21 -8.81 -9.50
CA PHE A 171 -15.98 -8.32 -8.16
C PHE A 171 -16.36 -6.87 -8.07
N ARG A 172 -17.00 -6.51 -6.96
CA ARG A 172 -17.33 -5.13 -6.64
C ARG A 172 -16.50 -4.71 -5.44
N VAL A 173 -15.71 -3.66 -5.61
CA VAL A 173 -14.85 -3.12 -4.57
C VAL A 173 -15.48 -1.85 -4.05
N VAL A 174 -15.62 -1.76 -2.73
CA VAL A 174 -16.18 -0.61 -2.02
C VAL A 174 -15.10 -0.05 -1.09
N LEU A 175 -14.73 1.20 -1.32
CA LEU A 175 -13.85 1.98 -0.45
C LEU A 175 -14.76 2.82 0.45
N THR A 176 -14.55 2.78 1.76
CA THR A 176 -15.16 3.70 2.71
C THR A 176 -14.11 4.71 3.16
N MET A 177 -14.39 5.99 2.96
CA MET A 177 -13.54 7.09 3.34
C MET A 177 -13.69 7.41 4.85
N GLU A 178 -12.79 8.20 5.44
CA GLU A 178 -12.88 8.59 6.84
C GLU A 178 -14.11 9.44 7.14
N SER A 179 -14.55 10.26 6.18
CA SER A 179 -15.81 11.00 6.22
C SER A 179 -17.06 10.10 6.27
N GLY A 180 -16.93 8.83 5.87
CA GLY A 180 -18.03 7.89 5.67
C GLY A 180 -18.59 7.86 4.25
N GLU A 181 -18.09 8.69 3.33
CA GLU A 181 -18.37 8.57 1.90
C GLU A 181 -17.88 7.21 1.36
N THR A 182 -18.55 6.70 0.33
CA THR A 182 -18.17 5.43 -0.31
C THR A 182 -17.91 5.60 -1.79
N VAL A 183 -16.80 5.04 -2.26
CA VAL A 183 -16.50 4.90 -3.69
C VAL A 183 -16.62 3.43 -4.07
N GLU A 184 -17.43 3.14 -5.09
CA GLU A 184 -17.69 1.77 -5.54
C GLU A 184 -17.20 1.58 -6.98
N ARG A 185 -16.56 0.44 -7.24
CA ARG A 185 -16.18 0.02 -8.60
C ARG A 185 -16.50 -1.44 -8.82
N LEU A 186 -17.12 -1.73 -9.96
CA LEU A 186 -17.34 -3.09 -10.45
C LEU A 186 -16.23 -3.45 -11.45
N SER A 187 -15.67 -4.65 -11.33
CA SER A 187 -14.65 -5.15 -12.24
C SER A 187 -15.25 -5.56 -13.59
N ASP A 188 -14.38 -5.66 -14.59
CA ASP A 188 -14.65 -6.47 -15.75
C ASP A 188 -14.90 -7.95 -15.35
N PRO A 189 -15.52 -8.77 -16.21
CA PRO A 189 -15.63 -10.18 -15.94
C PRO A 189 -14.26 -10.87 -16.03
N VAL A 190 -14.02 -11.78 -15.10
CA VAL A 190 -12.89 -12.72 -15.11
C VAL A 190 -13.41 -14.15 -15.16
N THR A 191 -12.84 -14.95 -16.05
CA THR A 191 -13.16 -16.38 -16.16
C THR A 191 -12.13 -17.19 -15.39
N PHE A 192 -12.61 -17.93 -14.40
CA PHE A 192 -11.81 -18.89 -13.66
C PHE A 192 -11.95 -20.30 -14.24
N TYR A 193 -10.81 -20.94 -14.49
CA TYR A 193 -10.71 -22.30 -15.02
C TYR A 193 -9.85 -23.21 -14.14
#